data_AF-A0A4Q7DYA1-F1
#
_entry.id   AF-A0A4Q7DYA1-F1
#
_cell.length_a   1.000
_cell.length_b   1.000
_cell.length_c   1.000
_cell.angle_alpha   90.00
_cell.angle_beta   90.00
_cell.angle_gamma   90.00
#
_symmetry.space_group_name_H-M   'P 1'
#
loop_
_entity.id
_entity.type
_entity.pdbx_description
1 polymer ?
#
loop_
_entity_poly.entity_id
_entity_poly.type
_entity_poly.pdbx_seq_one_letter_code
_entity_poly.pdbx_strand_id
1 'polypeptide(L)'
;MATALGEPPKTFDLEFRDDDKNYHLDKGLTPVQFYKKYCATDLDDYVVLANAPDHEMNRVLHLGFEDNIKGGYPNLFINVPMEYLEDAAIAQLKDGEAVWFGNDVGRQMDRKTGFMDLDLYQLDQLLDIDSHLSKADRLATGIGESSHDMALVGVDVDGGQVRQWKVENSWGDKSGEKGYFTMSADWFREYTYEVAVQKKHVPAEILDLLKNQPIELDPWDSLI
;
A
#
# COMPACT_ATOMS: atom_id res chain seq x y z
N MET A 1 3.18 23.90 -14.05
CA MET A 1 2.27 23.37 -13.02
C MET A 1 1.01 24.21 -12.87
N ALA A 2 1.06 25.46 -12.41
CA ALA A 2 -0.14 26.27 -12.20
C ALA A 2 -1.03 26.44 -13.46
N THR A 3 -0.44 26.56 -14.66
CA THR A 3 -1.21 26.61 -15.91
C THR A 3 -2.00 25.33 -16.20
N ALA A 4 -1.50 24.17 -15.78
CA ALA A 4 -2.11 22.87 -16.04
C ALA A 4 -3.10 22.45 -14.94
N LEU A 5 -2.82 22.80 -13.68
CA LEU A 5 -3.56 22.32 -12.49
C LEU A 5 -4.34 23.42 -11.75
N GLY A 6 -4.11 24.69 -12.07
CA GLY A 6 -4.56 25.83 -11.26
C GLY A 6 -3.61 26.16 -10.11
N GLU A 7 -3.89 27.27 -9.41
CA GLU A 7 -3.19 27.65 -8.19
C GLU A 7 -3.88 27.01 -6.97
N PRO A 8 -3.14 26.31 -6.08
CA PRO A 8 -3.72 25.75 -4.86
C PRO A 8 -4.36 26.85 -3.98
N PRO A 9 -5.60 26.66 -3.49
CA PRO A 9 -6.27 27.67 -2.68
C PRO A 9 -5.59 27.85 -1.32
N LYS A 10 -5.40 29.11 -0.92
CA LYS A 10 -4.90 29.45 0.42
C LYS A 10 -6.00 29.35 1.48
N THR A 11 -7.22 29.71 1.09
CA THR A 11 -8.44 29.59 1.90
C THR A 11 -9.62 29.16 1.04
N PHE A 12 -10.61 28.50 1.64
CA PHE A 12 -11.86 28.10 1.01
C PHE A 12 -12.99 27.96 2.04
N ASP A 13 -14.23 27.94 1.56
CA ASP A 13 -15.41 27.59 2.33
C ASP A 13 -15.82 26.15 1.97
N LEU A 14 -16.11 25.31 2.97
CA LEU A 14 -16.61 23.95 2.80
C LEU A 14 -18.13 23.95 2.98
N GLU A 15 -18.84 23.60 1.91
CA GLU A 15 -20.31 23.47 1.89
C GLU A 15 -20.71 22.05 1.50
N PHE A 16 -21.54 21.41 2.31
CA PHE A 16 -22.03 20.06 2.01
C PHE A 16 -23.40 19.79 2.66
N ARG A 17 -24.04 18.70 2.24
CA ARG A 17 -25.17 18.10 2.97
C ARG A 17 -24.74 16.75 3.51
N ASP A 18 -25.07 16.50 4.77
CA ASP A 18 -24.84 15.19 5.39
C ASP A 18 -25.86 14.14 4.91
N ASP A 19 -25.71 12.91 5.39
CA ASP A 19 -26.60 11.80 5.06
C ASP A 19 -28.06 12.05 5.52
N ASP A 20 -28.26 12.86 6.55
CA ASP A 20 -29.55 13.35 7.04
C ASP A 20 -30.11 14.52 6.23
N LYS A 21 -29.40 14.94 5.17
CA LYS A 21 -29.71 16.04 4.25
C LYS A 21 -29.65 17.43 4.88
N ASN A 22 -29.08 17.60 6.06
CA ASN A 22 -28.88 18.91 6.68
C ASN A 22 -27.76 19.66 5.96
N TYR A 23 -27.91 20.97 5.81
CA TYR A 23 -26.89 21.81 5.19
C TYR A 23 -25.85 22.26 6.20
N HIS A 24 -24.58 22.18 5.81
CA HIS A 24 -23.42 22.60 6.59
C HIS A 24 -22.58 23.59 5.80
N LEU A 25 -22.02 24.59 6.50
CA LEU A 25 -21.15 25.61 5.94
C LEU A 25 -20.05 25.95 6.95
N ASP A 26 -18.81 25.70 6.57
CA ASP A 26 -17.62 26.02 7.35
C ASP A 26 -16.71 26.95 6.56
N LYS A 27 -16.52 28.18 7.04
CA LYS A 27 -15.92 29.27 6.25
C LYS A 27 -14.46 29.53 6.59
N GLY A 28 -13.73 30.01 5.59
CA GLY A 28 -12.38 30.56 5.77
C GLY A 28 -11.36 29.51 6.21
N LEU A 29 -11.56 28.25 5.85
CA LEU A 29 -10.61 27.17 6.13
C LEU A 29 -9.37 27.32 5.28
N THR A 30 -8.20 27.13 5.87
CA THR A 30 -6.98 26.75 5.14
C THR A 30 -6.93 25.23 4.95
N PRO A 31 -6.18 24.70 3.96
CA PRO A 31 -6.00 23.25 3.80
C PRO A 31 -5.49 22.54 5.08
N VAL A 32 -4.59 23.18 5.83
CA VAL A 32 -4.06 22.64 7.09
C VAL A 32 -5.13 22.60 8.19
N GLN A 33 -5.99 23.62 8.28
CA GLN A 33 -7.11 23.61 9.23
C GLN A 33 -8.16 22.57 8.85
N PHE A 34 -8.46 22.42 7.57
CA PHE A 34 -9.37 21.38 7.08
C PHE A 34 -8.86 20.00 7.48
N TYR A 35 -7.58 19.70 7.20
CA TYR A 35 -6.94 18.45 7.61
C TYR A 35 -7.08 18.21 9.12
N LYS A 36 -6.65 19.16 9.95
CA LYS A 36 -6.70 19.03 11.41
C LYS A 36 -8.11 18.90 11.99
N LYS A 37 -9.14 19.40 11.29
CA LYS A 37 -10.52 19.42 11.77
C LYS A 37 -11.32 18.20 11.32
N TYR A 38 -11.12 17.73 10.08
CA TYR A 38 -11.95 16.72 9.45
C TYR A 38 -11.23 15.39 9.21
N CYS A 39 -9.90 15.36 9.20
CA CYS A 39 -9.13 14.13 9.12
C CYS A 39 -8.71 13.72 10.53
N ALA A 40 -9.20 12.56 10.99
CA ALA A 40 -8.91 12.04 12.33
C ALA A 40 -7.53 11.36 12.44
N THR A 41 -6.85 11.19 11.31
CA THR A 41 -5.62 10.41 11.19
C THR A 41 -4.39 11.27 11.47
N ASP A 42 -3.57 10.84 12.44
CA ASP A 42 -2.21 11.35 12.57
C ASP A 42 -1.28 10.51 11.69
N LEU A 43 -0.69 11.11 10.67
CA LEU A 43 0.22 10.39 9.76
C LEU A 43 1.54 10.02 10.46
N ASP A 44 1.90 10.72 11.55
CA ASP A 44 3.06 10.35 12.36
C ASP A 44 2.86 9.01 13.09
N ASP A 45 1.62 8.49 13.18
CA ASP A 45 1.33 7.19 13.81
C ASP A 45 1.50 6.01 12.85
N TYR A 46 1.82 6.23 11.57
CA TYR A 46 2.02 5.17 10.59
C TYR A 46 3.50 4.83 10.38
N VAL A 47 3.74 3.61 9.92
CA VAL A 47 5.01 3.11 9.38
C VAL A 47 4.74 2.31 8.12
N VAL A 48 5.73 2.26 7.23
CA VAL A 48 5.71 1.35 6.08
C VAL A 48 6.50 0.10 6.43
N LEU A 49 5.83 -1.05 6.40
CA LEU A 49 6.48 -2.36 6.44
C LEU A 49 6.68 -2.82 5.01
N ALA A 50 7.87 -3.30 4.69
CA ALA A 50 8.19 -3.83 3.37
C ALA A 50 8.65 -5.28 3.46
N ASN A 51 8.53 -6.01 2.35
CA ASN A 51 9.02 -7.37 2.17
C ASN A 51 9.78 -7.48 0.84
N ALA A 52 11.07 -7.22 0.92
CA ALA A 52 12.03 -7.23 -0.16
C ALA A 52 13.11 -8.28 0.12
N PRO A 53 12.88 -9.56 -0.23
CA PRO A 53 13.76 -10.66 0.16
C PRO A 53 15.11 -10.71 -0.58
N ASP A 54 15.33 -9.86 -1.59
CA ASP A 54 16.64 -9.61 -2.20
C ASP A 54 17.51 -8.64 -1.38
N HIS A 55 16.93 -7.99 -0.37
CA HIS A 55 17.59 -7.10 0.58
C HIS A 55 17.80 -7.76 1.95
N GLU A 56 18.63 -7.14 2.80
CA GLU A 56 18.81 -7.60 4.17
C GLU A 56 17.50 -7.43 4.96
N MET A 57 16.97 -8.53 5.48
CA MET A 57 15.77 -8.53 6.33
C MET A 57 16.06 -7.95 7.73
N ASN A 58 15.02 -7.44 8.38
CA ASN A 58 15.08 -6.78 9.69
C ASN A 58 16.03 -5.58 9.71
N ARG A 59 15.92 -4.76 8.66
CA ARG A 59 16.64 -3.50 8.48
C ARG A 59 15.67 -2.42 8.03
N VAL A 60 16.03 -1.18 8.31
CA VAL A 60 15.33 -0.02 7.75
C VAL A 60 16.05 0.36 6.48
N LEU A 61 15.28 0.47 5.41
CA LEU A 61 15.72 0.93 4.10
C LEU A 61 15.28 2.38 3.92
N HIS A 62 16.10 3.20 3.28
CA HIS A 62 15.79 4.59 2.95
C HIS A 62 15.86 4.78 1.44
N LEU A 63 14.73 5.13 0.85
CA LEU A 63 14.59 5.50 -0.56
C LEU A 63 14.87 7.00 -0.72
N GLY A 64 16.09 7.45 -0.41
CA GLY A 64 16.38 8.88 -0.28
C GLY A 64 16.29 9.68 -1.59
N PHE A 65 16.39 9.02 -2.75
CA PHE A 65 16.11 9.68 -4.03
C PHE A 65 14.64 10.09 -4.18
N GLU A 66 13.72 9.40 -3.49
CA GLU A 66 12.28 9.66 -3.54
C GLU A 66 11.80 10.66 -2.48
N ASP A 67 12.70 11.17 -1.63
CA ASP A 67 12.37 12.22 -0.67
C ASP A 67 11.89 13.49 -1.42
N ASN A 68 10.57 13.68 -1.43
CA ASN A 68 9.91 14.69 -2.26
C ASN A 68 9.90 16.10 -1.63
N ILE A 69 10.18 16.21 -0.32
CA ILE A 69 10.26 17.48 0.41
C ILE A 69 11.66 17.59 1.04
N LYS A 70 12.43 18.58 0.59
CA LYS A 70 13.76 18.85 1.14
C LYS A 70 13.68 19.15 2.64
N GLY A 71 14.33 18.31 3.45
CA GLY A 71 14.32 18.42 4.91
C GLY A 71 13.00 18.03 5.56
N GLY A 72 12.12 17.36 4.80
CA GLY A 72 10.90 16.73 5.31
C GLY A 72 11.18 15.37 5.95
N TYR A 73 10.15 14.53 6.00
CA TYR A 73 10.26 13.17 6.50
C TYR A 73 10.95 12.27 5.47
N PRO A 74 11.92 11.45 5.89
CA PRO A 74 12.57 10.49 5.00
C PRO A 74 11.63 9.36 4.59
N ASN A 75 11.74 8.86 3.37
CA ASN A 75 11.02 7.70 2.88
C ASN A 75 11.63 6.40 3.42
N LEU A 76 11.13 5.92 4.57
CA LEU A 76 11.70 4.80 5.32
C LEU A 76 10.80 3.58 5.33
N PHE A 77 11.36 2.44 4.93
CA PHE A 77 10.67 1.15 4.95
C PHE A 77 11.33 0.22 5.96
N ILE A 78 10.54 -0.47 6.80
CA ILE A 78 11.06 -1.52 7.67
C ILE A 78 10.95 -2.84 6.92
N ASN A 79 12.07 -3.34 6.37
CA ASN A 79 12.09 -4.59 5.60
C ASN A 79 12.02 -5.79 6.55
N VAL A 80 10.94 -6.55 6.51
CA VAL A 80 10.61 -7.64 7.45
C VAL A 80 9.97 -8.83 6.74
N PRO A 81 9.98 -10.02 7.35
CA PRO A 81 9.25 -11.18 6.83
C PRO A 81 7.78 -10.86 6.54
N MET A 82 7.22 -11.49 5.50
CA MET A 82 5.85 -11.23 5.01
C MET A 82 4.79 -11.41 6.11
N GLU A 83 5.01 -12.30 7.08
CA GLU A 83 4.10 -12.48 8.21
C GLU A 83 3.80 -11.17 8.96
N TYR A 84 4.77 -10.25 9.10
CA TYR A 84 4.55 -8.99 9.79
C TYR A 84 3.66 -8.03 9.00
N LEU A 85 3.76 -8.05 7.66
CA LEU A 85 2.89 -7.25 6.79
C LEU A 85 1.45 -7.79 6.85
N GLU A 86 1.30 -9.12 6.72
CA GLU A 86 0.01 -9.81 6.76
C GLU A 86 -0.68 -9.60 8.12
N ASP A 87 0.03 -9.84 9.23
CA ASP A 87 -0.52 -9.70 10.58
C ASP A 87 -0.91 -8.25 10.91
N ALA A 88 -0.05 -7.27 10.58
CA ALA A 88 -0.34 -5.85 10.83
C ALA A 88 -1.53 -5.36 9.98
N ALA A 89 -1.60 -5.77 8.71
CA ALA A 89 -2.71 -5.43 7.84
C ALA A 89 -4.04 -6.03 8.35
N ILE A 90 -4.05 -7.29 8.78
CA ILE A 90 -5.23 -7.93 9.37
C ILE A 90 -5.64 -7.21 10.66
N ALA A 91 -4.68 -6.86 11.52
CA ALA A 91 -4.96 -6.18 12.77
C ALA A 91 -5.59 -4.80 12.54
N GLN A 92 -5.09 -4.03 11.57
CA GLN A 92 -5.64 -2.73 11.20
C GLN A 92 -7.04 -2.84 10.59
N LEU A 93 -7.26 -3.79 9.68
CA LEU A 93 -8.60 -4.06 9.12
C LEU A 93 -9.61 -4.44 10.19
N LYS A 94 -9.19 -5.23 11.20
CA LYS A 94 -10.04 -5.59 12.35
C LYS A 94 -10.34 -4.40 13.26
N ASP A 95 -9.47 -3.39 13.28
CA ASP A 95 -9.68 -2.12 13.98
C ASP A 95 -10.54 -1.13 13.17
N GLY A 96 -11.01 -1.53 11.98
CA GLY A 96 -11.95 -0.77 11.17
C GLY A 96 -11.30 0.23 10.21
N GLU A 97 -9.98 0.13 9.98
CA GLU A 97 -9.25 1.01 9.09
C GLU A 97 -8.72 0.27 7.85
N ALA A 98 -8.80 0.93 6.70
CA ALA A 98 -8.21 0.43 5.45
C ALA A 98 -6.68 0.45 5.52
N VAL A 99 -6.02 -0.36 4.69
CA VAL A 99 -4.56 -0.46 4.63
C VAL A 99 -4.11 -0.11 3.22
N TRP A 100 -3.30 0.94 3.08
CA TRP A 100 -2.61 1.22 1.81
C TRP A 100 -1.52 0.16 1.59
N PHE A 101 -1.36 -0.31 0.37
CA PHE A 101 -0.33 -1.28 0.02
C PHE A 101 0.17 -1.12 -1.42
N GLY A 102 1.47 -1.34 -1.61
CA GLY A 102 2.17 -1.35 -2.90
C GLY A 102 2.44 -2.78 -3.40
N ASN A 103 2.24 -3.02 -4.68
CA ASN A 103 2.26 -4.36 -5.28
C ASN A 103 2.60 -4.36 -6.78
N ASP A 104 2.96 -5.52 -7.33
CA ASP A 104 3.08 -5.75 -8.77
C ASP A 104 1.72 -6.14 -9.38
N VAL A 105 0.83 -5.16 -9.56
CA VAL A 105 -0.56 -5.40 -10.00
C VAL A 105 -0.65 -6.04 -11.39
N GLY A 106 0.42 -5.98 -12.18
CA GLY A 106 0.48 -6.56 -13.53
C GLY A 106 0.54 -8.09 -13.54
N ARG A 107 0.85 -8.71 -12.39
CA ARG A 107 1.05 -10.17 -12.29
C ARG A 107 -0.26 -10.88 -12.00
N GLN A 108 -0.53 -11.96 -12.75
CA GLN A 108 -1.59 -12.91 -12.44
C GLN A 108 -2.94 -12.24 -12.06
N MET A 109 -3.31 -11.21 -12.83
CA MET A 109 -4.44 -10.33 -12.58
C MET A 109 -5.34 -10.21 -13.82
N ASP A 110 -6.65 -10.30 -13.64
CA ASP A 110 -7.63 -9.94 -14.67
C ASP A 110 -8.37 -8.67 -14.31
N ARG A 111 -8.11 -7.61 -15.07
CA ARG A 111 -8.66 -6.27 -14.82
C ARG A 111 -10.18 -6.23 -14.94
N LYS A 112 -10.76 -7.09 -15.79
CA LYS A 112 -12.20 -7.05 -16.06
C LYS A 112 -12.99 -7.67 -14.91
N THR A 113 -12.58 -8.84 -14.42
CA THR A 113 -13.24 -9.51 -13.29
C THR A 113 -12.76 -8.99 -11.95
N GLY A 114 -11.55 -8.45 -11.88
CA GLY A 114 -10.92 -7.97 -10.65
C GLY A 114 -10.26 -9.07 -9.84
N PHE A 115 -9.99 -10.24 -10.43
CA PHE A 115 -9.30 -11.33 -9.75
C PHE A 115 -7.79 -11.18 -9.79
N MET A 116 -7.14 -11.43 -8.66
CA MET A 116 -5.69 -11.47 -8.47
C MET A 116 -5.33 -12.77 -7.75
N ASP A 117 -4.87 -13.76 -8.50
CA ASP A 117 -4.67 -15.13 -8.03
C ASP A 117 -3.51 -15.79 -8.75
N LEU A 118 -2.58 -16.43 -8.02
CA LEU A 118 -1.37 -17.02 -8.60
C LEU A 118 -1.64 -18.00 -9.76
N ASP A 119 -2.80 -18.66 -9.71
CA ASP A 119 -3.19 -19.70 -10.65
C ASP A 119 -4.18 -19.22 -11.71
N LEU A 120 -4.38 -17.91 -11.84
CA LEU A 120 -5.34 -17.32 -12.79
C LEU A 120 -5.03 -17.66 -14.24
N TYR A 121 -3.75 -17.61 -14.63
CA TYR A 121 -3.27 -17.97 -15.96
C TYR A 121 -2.19 -19.05 -15.90
N GLN A 122 -2.54 -20.24 -16.37
CA GLN A 122 -1.66 -21.42 -16.44
C GLN A 122 -0.82 -21.42 -17.73
N LEU A 123 -0.06 -20.34 -17.98
CA LEU A 123 0.72 -20.15 -19.22
C LEU A 123 1.87 -21.16 -19.36
N ASP A 124 2.55 -21.45 -18.26
CA ASP A 124 3.65 -22.43 -18.22
C ASP A 124 3.16 -23.82 -18.64
N GLN A 125 1.99 -24.23 -18.14
CA GLN A 125 1.35 -25.48 -18.56
C GLN A 125 0.95 -25.45 -20.04
N LEU A 126 0.44 -24.32 -20.53
CA LEU A 126 0.02 -24.17 -21.92
C LEU A 126 1.21 -24.23 -22.89
N LEU A 127 2.35 -23.68 -22.50
CA LEU A 127 3.55 -23.54 -23.33
C LEU A 127 4.61 -24.62 -23.09
N ASP A 128 4.42 -25.49 -22.09
CA ASP A 128 5.37 -26.51 -21.64
C ASP A 128 6.75 -25.93 -21.28
N ILE A 129 6.72 -24.88 -20.45
CA ILE A 129 7.91 -24.20 -19.91
C ILE A 129 7.84 -24.12 -18.38
N ASP A 130 8.98 -23.79 -17.76
CA ASP A 130 9.06 -23.40 -16.35
C ASP A 130 9.68 -22.00 -16.28
N SER A 131 8.84 -21.01 -15.96
CA SER A 131 9.21 -19.60 -15.84
C SER A 131 9.26 -19.13 -14.38
N HIS A 132 9.19 -20.05 -13.42
CA HIS A 132 9.13 -19.70 -12.01
C HIS A 132 10.42 -19.00 -11.54
N LEU A 133 10.21 -17.86 -10.88
CA LEU A 133 11.25 -17.11 -10.18
C LEU A 133 10.75 -16.81 -8.77
N SER A 134 11.63 -16.94 -7.78
CA SER A 134 11.29 -16.52 -6.42
C SER A 134 11.06 -15.00 -6.37
N LYS A 135 10.37 -14.50 -5.34
CA LYS A 135 10.19 -13.05 -5.16
C LYS A 135 11.52 -12.28 -5.13
N ALA A 136 12.55 -12.85 -4.50
CA ALA A 136 13.90 -12.28 -4.47
C ALA A 136 14.51 -12.23 -5.87
N ASP A 137 14.42 -13.33 -6.64
CA ASP A 137 14.95 -13.36 -8.00
C ASP A 137 14.20 -12.36 -8.92
N ARG A 138 12.88 -12.20 -8.74
CA ARG A 138 12.09 -11.23 -9.50
C ARG A 138 12.58 -9.80 -9.25
N LEU A 139 12.77 -9.40 -7.99
CA LEU A 139 13.29 -8.08 -7.62
C LEU A 139 14.73 -7.89 -8.14
N ALA A 140 15.63 -8.84 -7.85
CA ALA A 140 17.03 -8.76 -8.24
C ALA A 140 17.26 -8.72 -9.77
N THR A 141 16.31 -9.25 -10.55
CA THR A 141 16.38 -9.23 -12.03
C THR A 141 15.58 -8.08 -12.66
N GLY A 142 14.86 -7.28 -11.87
CA GLY A 142 13.98 -6.20 -12.35
C GLY A 142 12.72 -6.70 -13.08
N ILE A 143 12.37 -7.97 -12.91
CA ILE A 143 11.10 -8.52 -13.40
C ILE A 143 9.97 -8.17 -12.42
N GLY A 144 10.25 -8.17 -11.12
CA GLY A 144 9.32 -7.68 -10.10
C GLY A 144 9.54 -6.20 -9.84
N GLU A 145 8.46 -5.45 -9.63
CA GLU A 145 8.46 -4.02 -9.31
C GLU A 145 7.22 -3.67 -8.45
N SER A 146 7.31 -2.67 -7.57
CA SER A 146 6.14 -2.10 -6.89
C SER A 146 5.43 -1.13 -7.85
N SER A 147 4.61 -1.67 -8.75
CA SER A 147 4.09 -0.90 -9.89
C SER A 147 2.82 -0.10 -9.60
N HIS A 148 2.07 -0.42 -8.54
CA HIS A 148 0.79 0.25 -8.26
C HIS A 148 0.35 0.14 -6.81
N ASP A 149 -0.28 1.22 -6.33
CA ASP A 149 -0.83 1.32 -4.99
C ASP A 149 -2.34 1.11 -4.96
N MET A 150 -2.81 0.37 -3.96
CA MET A 150 -4.23 0.12 -3.73
C MET A 150 -4.56 0.15 -2.23
N ALA A 151 -5.82 -0.06 -1.88
CA ALA A 151 -6.26 -0.16 -0.49
C ALA A 151 -6.88 -1.52 -0.18
N LEU A 152 -6.41 -2.20 0.85
CA LEU A 152 -7.12 -3.32 1.46
C LEU A 152 -8.28 -2.76 2.28
N VAL A 153 -9.48 -3.28 2.04
CA VAL A 153 -10.72 -2.85 2.70
C VAL A 153 -11.52 -4.02 3.27
N GLY A 154 -10.93 -5.21 3.29
CA GLY A 154 -11.51 -6.40 3.89
C GLY A 154 -10.61 -7.61 3.74
N VAL A 155 -10.81 -8.59 4.62
CA VAL A 155 -10.08 -9.86 4.64
C VAL A 155 -11.05 -10.99 4.99
N ASP A 156 -10.94 -12.11 4.27
CA ASP A 156 -11.67 -13.35 4.56
C ASP A 156 -10.72 -14.31 5.30
N VAL A 157 -11.10 -14.68 6.52
CA VAL A 157 -10.32 -15.55 7.41
C VAL A 157 -11.20 -16.72 7.82
N ASP A 158 -10.74 -17.94 7.53
CA ASP A 158 -11.41 -19.19 7.91
C ASP A 158 -10.47 -20.04 8.77
N GLY A 159 -10.92 -20.44 9.97
CA GLY A 159 -10.09 -21.24 10.88
C GLY A 159 -8.74 -20.60 11.27
N GLY A 160 -8.61 -19.29 11.14
CA GLY A 160 -7.35 -18.55 11.34
C GLY A 160 -6.46 -18.45 10.10
N GLN A 161 -6.86 -19.03 8.97
CA GLN A 161 -6.15 -18.90 7.70
C GLN A 161 -6.76 -17.79 6.85
N VAL A 162 -5.93 -16.87 6.37
CA VAL A 162 -6.33 -15.90 5.36
C VAL A 162 -6.57 -16.62 4.04
N ARG A 163 -7.74 -16.40 3.45
CA ARG A 163 -8.11 -16.96 2.15
C ARG A 163 -7.96 -15.94 1.03
N GLN A 164 -8.46 -14.73 1.27
CA GLN A 164 -8.53 -13.68 0.27
C GLN A 164 -8.71 -12.30 0.92
N TRP A 165 -8.38 -11.27 0.15
CA TRP A 165 -8.49 -9.86 0.51
C TRP A 165 -9.44 -9.16 -0.45
N LYS A 166 -10.18 -8.20 0.09
CA LYS A 166 -10.95 -7.26 -0.71
C LYS A 166 -10.12 -6.00 -0.92
N VAL A 167 -9.95 -5.62 -2.17
CA VAL A 167 -9.07 -4.52 -2.59
C VAL A 167 -9.91 -3.44 -3.25
N GLU A 168 -9.78 -2.20 -2.80
CA GLU A 168 -10.28 -1.01 -3.48
C GLU A 168 -9.21 -0.48 -4.43
N ASN A 169 -9.59 -0.32 -5.71
CA ASN A 169 -8.70 0.21 -6.74
C ASN A 169 -9.19 1.59 -7.22
N SER A 170 -8.31 2.34 -7.87
CA SER A 170 -8.51 3.72 -8.32
C SER A 170 -8.83 3.84 -9.83
N TRP A 171 -9.13 2.73 -10.51
CA TRP A 171 -9.39 2.69 -11.96
C TRP A 171 -10.88 2.84 -12.35
N GLY A 172 -11.68 3.41 -11.45
CA GLY A 172 -13.11 3.67 -11.65
C GLY A 172 -13.99 2.42 -11.54
N ASP A 173 -15.31 2.63 -11.60
CA ASP A 173 -16.34 1.63 -11.32
C ASP A 173 -16.53 0.54 -12.38
N LYS A 174 -15.84 0.66 -13.53
CA LYS A 174 -15.90 -0.32 -14.63
C LYS A 174 -14.83 -1.41 -14.57
N SER A 175 -13.84 -1.25 -13.70
CA SER A 175 -12.80 -2.27 -13.47
C SER A 175 -13.21 -3.16 -12.30
N GLY A 176 -12.99 -4.47 -12.42
CA GLY A 176 -13.43 -5.44 -11.42
C GLY A 176 -14.94 -5.37 -11.11
N GLU A 177 -15.29 -5.61 -9.84
CA GLU A 177 -16.65 -5.45 -9.34
C GLU A 177 -16.81 -4.04 -8.73
N LYS A 178 -17.28 -3.10 -9.54
CA LYS A 178 -17.49 -1.68 -9.13
C LYS A 178 -16.24 -1.00 -8.59
N GLY A 179 -15.09 -1.28 -9.18
CA GLY A 179 -13.78 -0.76 -8.75
C GLY A 179 -13.08 -1.62 -7.70
N TYR A 180 -13.73 -2.69 -7.20
CA TYR A 180 -13.12 -3.60 -6.24
C TYR A 180 -12.55 -4.86 -6.90
N PHE A 181 -11.47 -5.35 -6.31
CA PHE A 181 -10.74 -6.54 -6.70
C PHE A 181 -10.77 -7.57 -5.55
N THR A 182 -10.63 -8.85 -5.90
CA THR A 182 -10.48 -9.95 -4.96
C THR A 182 -9.12 -10.58 -5.16
N MET A 183 -8.32 -10.59 -4.10
CA MET A 183 -6.92 -11.03 -4.11
C MET A 183 -6.75 -12.27 -3.26
N SER A 184 -6.21 -13.36 -3.79
CA SER A 184 -5.88 -14.54 -2.98
C SER A 184 -4.80 -14.21 -1.95
N ALA A 185 -4.76 -14.98 -0.86
CA ALA A 185 -3.71 -14.84 0.15
C ALA A 185 -2.31 -15.10 -0.43
N ASP A 186 -2.18 -16.04 -1.36
CA ASP A 186 -0.88 -16.37 -1.96
C ASP A 186 -0.41 -15.29 -2.94
N TRP A 187 -1.34 -14.65 -3.67
CA TRP A 187 -1.01 -13.48 -4.49
C TRP A 187 -0.47 -12.33 -3.63
N PHE A 188 -1.08 -12.06 -2.48
CA PHE A 188 -0.58 -11.06 -1.54
C PHE A 188 0.89 -11.36 -1.16
N ARG A 189 1.19 -12.59 -0.75
CA ARG A 189 2.54 -13.00 -0.32
C ARG A 189 3.57 -12.86 -1.45
N GLU A 190 3.21 -13.21 -2.67
CA GLU A 190 4.13 -13.19 -3.81
C GLU A 190 4.34 -11.81 -4.43
N TYR A 191 3.31 -10.97 -4.49
CA TYR A 191 3.31 -9.76 -5.31
C TYR A 191 3.02 -8.46 -4.54
N THR A 192 2.73 -8.50 -3.24
CA THR A 192 2.71 -7.29 -2.39
C THR A 192 4.09 -7.03 -1.82
N TYR A 193 4.59 -5.81 -1.89
CA TYR A 193 5.91 -5.46 -1.37
C TYR A 193 5.84 -4.63 -0.10
N GLU A 194 4.76 -3.88 0.10
CA GLU A 194 4.69 -2.93 1.21
C GLU A 194 3.27 -2.68 1.69
N VAL A 195 3.14 -2.34 2.98
CA VAL A 195 1.89 -1.90 3.60
C VAL A 195 2.16 -0.72 4.54
N ALA A 196 1.28 0.28 4.51
CA ALA A 196 1.29 1.37 5.48
C ALA A 196 0.30 1.06 6.61
N VAL A 197 0.83 0.90 7.81
CA VAL A 197 0.07 0.46 9.00
C VAL A 197 0.36 1.34 10.20
N GLN A 198 -0.60 1.47 11.11
CA GLN A 198 -0.41 2.15 12.38
C GLN A 198 0.59 1.38 13.24
N LYS A 199 1.50 2.11 13.89
CA LYS A 199 2.52 1.60 14.81
C LYS A 199 1.94 0.67 15.88
N LYS A 200 0.72 0.93 16.35
CA LYS A 200 0.05 0.11 17.39
C LYS A 200 -0.21 -1.34 16.96
N HIS A 201 -0.17 -1.64 15.66
CA HIS A 201 -0.34 -2.99 15.10
C HIS A 201 0.99 -3.69 14.81
N VAL A 202 2.12 -3.04 15.06
CA VAL A 202 3.45 -3.56 14.76
C VAL A 202 4.15 -3.91 16.08
N PRO A 203 4.79 -5.09 16.21
CA PRO A 203 5.55 -5.44 17.40
C PRO A 203 6.65 -4.42 17.73
N ALA A 204 6.86 -4.16 19.02
CA ALA A 204 7.78 -3.12 19.47
C ALA A 204 9.22 -3.36 19.01
N GLU A 205 9.64 -4.63 18.93
CA GLU A 205 10.95 -5.04 18.44
C GLU A 205 11.18 -4.69 16.96
N ILE A 206 10.13 -4.68 16.14
CA ILE A 206 10.19 -4.25 14.74
C ILE A 206 10.26 -2.73 14.66
N LEU A 207 9.45 -2.03 15.46
CA LEU A 207 9.49 -0.56 15.53
C LEU A 207 10.84 -0.03 16.04
N ASP A 208 11.48 -0.76 16.95
CA ASP A 208 12.80 -0.42 17.48
C ASP A 208 13.90 -0.38 16.40
N LEU A 209 13.68 -1.03 15.24
CA LEU A 209 14.60 -0.96 14.10
C LEU A 209 14.74 0.47 13.56
N LEU A 210 13.71 1.31 13.68
CA LEU A 210 13.73 2.73 13.28
C LEU A 210 14.75 3.59 14.05
N LYS A 211 15.28 3.09 15.16
CA LYS A 211 16.34 3.76 15.93
C LYS A 211 17.73 3.58 15.32
N ASN A 212 17.87 2.59 14.43
CA ASN A 212 19.13 2.30 13.76
C ASN A 212 19.31 3.23 12.55
N GLN A 213 20.56 3.40 12.11
CA GLN A 213 20.84 4.08 10.86
C GLN A 213 20.27 3.27 9.68
N PRO A 214 19.44 3.86 8.81
CA PRO A 214 18.89 3.15 7.68
C PRO A 214 19.96 2.84 6.63
N ILE A 215 19.71 1.82 5.82
CA ILE A 215 20.48 1.51 4.62
C ILE A 215 19.97 2.41 3.51
N GLU A 216 20.85 3.27 2.99
CA GLU A 216 20.54 4.10 1.82
C GLU A 216 20.50 3.21 0.58
N LEU A 217 19.37 3.21 -0.12
CA LEU A 217 19.22 2.48 -1.38
C LEU A 217 19.69 3.32 -2.57
N ASP A 218 20.11 2.64 -3.63
CA ASP A 218 20.47 3.31 -4.88
C ASP A 218 19.21 3.90 -5.57
N PRO A 219 19.34 4.98 -6.39
CA PRO A 219 18.20 5.57 -7.11
C PRO A 219 17.51 4.68 -8.15
N TRP A 220 18.01 3.47 -8.38
CA TRP A 220 17.50 2.47 -9.34
C TRP A 220 17.24 1.12 -8.64
N ASP A 221 17.07 1.14 -7.32
CA ASP A 221 16.75 -0.03 -6.53
C ASP A 221 15.45 -0.70 -6.98
N SER A 222 15.31 -2.00 -6.72
CA SER A 222 14.12 -2.80 -7.06
C SER A 222 12.83 -2.39 -6.33
N LEU A 223 12.94 -1.61 -5.26
CA LEU A 223 11.82 -1.09 -4.47
C LEU A 223 11.31 0.29 -4.92
N ILE A 224 11.90 0.85 -5.98
CA ILE A 224 11.48 2.09 -6.65
C ILE A 224 10.51 1.79 -7.79
#